data_AF-A0A932G5B2-F1
#
_entry.id   AF-A0A932G5B2-F1
#
_cell.length_a   1.000
_cell.length_b   1.000
_cell.length_c   1.000
_cell.angle_alpha   90.00
_cell.angle_beta   90.00
_cell.angle_gamma   90.00
#
_symmetry.space_group_name_H-M   'P 1'
#
loop_
_entity.id
_entity.type
_entity.pdbx_description
1 polymer ?
#
loop_
_entity_poly.entity_id
_entity_poly.type
_entity_poly.pdbx_seq_one_letter_code
_entity_poly.pdbx_strand_id
1 'polypeptide(L)' 'MSTVAEIEAALPKLTAEDLARVEQAVHNQYRERGGGIVYDDTYGVVTEADLIASADEAFQAYDRAEAEHAKRQTR' A
#
# COMPACT_ATOMS: atom_id res chain seq x y z
N MET A 1 -14.04 12.00 23.27
CA MET A 1 -14.30 10.73 22.56
C MET A 1 -13.58 10.80 21.23
N SER A 2 -12.96 9.70 20.80
CA SER A 2 -12.24 9.67 19.51
C SER A 2 -13.24 9.35 18.40
N THR A 3 -13.38 10.24 17.43
CA THR A 3 -14.26 10.03 16.26
C THR A 3 -13.93 8.75 15.51
N VAL A 4 -12.66 8.32 15.52
CA VAL A 4 -12.23 7.05 14.93
C VAL A 4 -12.83 5.85 15.68
N ALA A 5 -12.86 5.89 17.01
CA ALA A 5 -13.40 4.80 17.83
C ALA A 5 -14.92 4.64 17.64
N GLU A 6 -15.64 5.75 17.38
CA GLU A 6 -17.06 5.72 17.07
C GLU A 6 -17.34 5.12 15.70
N ILE A 7 -16.49 5.41 14.71
CA ILE A 7 -16.54 4.80 13.37
C ILE A 7 -16.28 3.29 13.48
N GLU A 8 -15.20 2.88 14.16
CA GLU A 8 -14.86 1.46 14.36
C GLU A 8 -15.99 0.68 15.04
N ALA A 9 -16.65 1.28 16.04
CA ALA A 9 -17.80 0.66 16.71
C ALA A 9 -19.04 0.54 15.82
N ALA A 10 -19.15 1.36 14.76
CA ALA A 10 -20.25 1.32 13.81
C ALA A 10 -20.02 0.32 12.67
N LEU A 11 -18.77 0.06 12.27
CA LEU A 11 -18.42 -0.82 11.13
C LEU A 11 -19.07 -2.21 11.19
N PRO A 12 -19.12 -2.94 12.33
CA PRO A 12 -19.70 -4.30 12.37
C PRO A 12 -21.21 -4.35 12.08
N LYS A 13 -21.90 -3.20 12.13
CA LYS A 13 -23.35 -3.10 11.90
C LYS A 13 -23.68 -2.76 10.46
N LEU A 14 -22.68 -2.44 9.64
CA LEU A 14 -22.85 -2.05 8.25
C LEU A 14 -23.00 -3.28 7.36
N THR A 15 -23.77 -3.13 6.30
CA THR A 15 -23.82 -4.15 5.24
C THR A 15 -22.55 -4.08 4.38
N ALA A 16 -22.31 -5.10 3.56
CA ALA A 16 -21.21 -5.08 2.60
C ALA A 16 -21.31 -3.89 1.63
N GLU A 17 -22.52 -3.51 1.22
CA GLU A 17 -22.74 -2.33 0.37
C GLU A 17 -22.39 -1.03 1.08
N ASP A 18 -22.75 -0.91 2.36
CA ASP A 18 -22.41 0.27 3.16
C ASP A 18 -20.90 0.37 3.43
N LEU A 19 -20.24 -0.78 3.67
CA LEU A 19 -18.78 -0.84 3.83
C LEU A 19 -18.06 -0.38 2.56
N ALA A 20 -18.49 -0.84 1.38
CA ALA A 20 -17.93 -0.39 0.11
C ALA A 20 -18.08 1.13 -0.10
N ARG A 21 -19.18 1.72 0.37
CA ARG A 21 -19.38 3.18 0.32
C ARG A 21 -18.46 3.93 1.28
N VAL A 22 -18.26 3.39 2.50
CA VAL A 22 -17.33 3.96 3.49
C VAL A 22 -15.90 3.91 2.95
N GLU A 23 -15.48 2.78 2.38
CA GLU A 23 -14.19 2.59 1.74
C GLU A 23 -13.97 3.62 0.61
N GLN A 24 -14.93 3.76 -0.31
CA GLN A 24 -14.86 4.75 -1.38
C GLN A 24 -14.74 6.18 -0.87
N ALA A 25 -15.43 6.53 0.22
CA ALA A 25 -15.35 7.85 0.83
C ALA A 25 -13.97 8.11 1.45
N VAL A 26 -13.40 7.11 2.12
CA VAL A 26 -12.03 7.17 2.67
C VAL A 26 -11.00 7.33 1.55
N HIS A 27 -11.13 6.56 0.47
CA HIS A 27 -10.27 6.68 -0.72
C HIS A 27 -10.30 8.07 -1.35
N ASN A 28 -11.49 8.67 -1.46
CA ASN A 28 -11.62 10.03 -1.98
C ASN A 28 -10.89 11.04 -1.08
N GLN A 29 -10.98 10.89 0.25
CA GLN A 29 -10.26 11.75 1.19
C GLN A 29 -8.74 11.60 1.09
N TYR A 30 -8.22 10.38 0.91
CA TYR A 30 -6.80 10.17 0.69
C TYR A 30 -6.33 10.83 -0.62
N ARG A 31 -7.09 10.65 -1.72
CA ARG A 31 -6.79 11.30 -3.00
C ARG A 31 -6.78 12.82 -2.89
N GLU A 32 -7.78 13.42 -2.24
CA GLU A 32 -7.86 14.87 -2.03
C GLU A 32 -6.66 15.41 -1.22
N ARG A 33 -6.12 14.61 -0.30
CA ARG A 33 -4.98 14.98 0.54
C ARG A 33 -3.63 14.64 -0.10
N GLY A 34 -3.61 14.14 -1.33
CA GLY A 34 -2.40 13.71 -2.03
C GLY A 34 -1.80 12.40 -1.48
N GLY A 35 -2.55 11.66 -0.65
CA GLY A 35 -2.20 10.30 -0.26
C GLY A 35 -2.55 9.34 -1.39
N GLY A 36 -1.56 8.96 -2.19
CA GLY A 36 -1.73 8.02 -3.29
C GLY A 36 -2.06 6.61 -2.78
N ILE A 37 -3.31 6.17 -2.94
CA ILE A 37 -3.69 4.76 -2.83
C ILE A 37 -3.69 4.20 -4.25
N VAL A 38 -2.79 3.23 -4.50
CA VAL A 38 -2.55 2.68 -5.84
C VAL A 38 -3.33 1.38 -6.05
N TYR A 39 -3.53 0.59 -4.99
CA TYR A 39 -4.33 -0.63 -5.02
C TYR A 39 -4.94 -0.89 -3.63
N ASP A 40 -6.23 -1.24 -3.55
CA ASP A 40 -6.87 -1.71 -2.33
C ASP A 40 -7.76 -2.90 -2.71
N ASP A 41 -7.50 -4.07 -2.12
CA ASP A 41 -8.27 -5.28 -2.31
C ASP A 41 -8.46 -6.04 -0.99
N THR A 42 -9.12 -7.20 -1.05
CA THR A 42 -9.37 -8.05 0.13
C THR A 42 -8.10 -8.43 0.90
N TYR A 43 -6.92 -8.33 0.28
CA TYR A 43 -5.63 -8.71 0.85
C TYR A 43 -4.81 -7.52 1.35
N GLY A 44 -5.23 -6.28 1.08
CA GLY A 44 -4.72 -5.07 1.72
C GLY A 44 -4.54 -3.88 0.80
N VAL A 45 -4.03 -2.80 1.39
CA VAL A 45 -3.77 -1.53 0.72
C VAL A 45 -2.30 -1.48 0.27
N VAL A 46 -2.07 -1.28 -1.02
CA VAL A 46 -0.75 -0.93 -1.60
C VAL A 46 -0.73 0.55 -1.92
N THR A 47 0.21 1.25 -1.28
CA THR A 47 0.46 2.66 -1.52
C THR A 47 1.56 2.86 -2.57
N GLU A 48 1.69 4.09 -3.06
CA GLU A 48 2.80 4.47 -3.94
C GLU A 48 4.16 4.28 -3.25
N ALA A 49 4.23 4.52 -1.94
CA ALA A 49 5.45 4.30 -1.15
C ALA A 49 5.86 2.82 -1.12
N ASP A 50 4.89 1.91 -1.02
CA ASP A 50 5.14 0.46 -1.04
C ASP A 50 5.71 0.02 -2.40
N LEU A 51 5.22 0.59 -3.49
CA LEU A 51 5.74 0.34 -4.84
C LEU A 51 7.15 0.91 -5.03
N ILE A 52 7.42 2.11 -4.54
CA ILE A 52 8.75 2.72 -4.58
C ILE A 52 9.74 1.88 -3.78
N ALA A 53 9.37 1.45 -2.57
CA ALA A 53 10.21 0.60 -1.73
C ALA A 53 10.48 -0.75 -2.40
N SER A 54 9.45 -1.38 -2.98
CA SER A 54 9.58 -2.64 -3.72
C SER A 54 10.49 -2.51 -4.94
N ALA A 55 10.39 -1.40 -5.68
CA ALA A 55 11.23 -1.12 -6.83
C ALA A 55 12.70 -0.91 -6.40
N ASP A 56 12.95 -0.15 -5.34
CA ASP A 56 14.29 0.10 -4.81
C ASP A 56 14.96 -1.21 -4.35
N GLU A 57 14.24 -2.07 -3.64
CA GLU A 57 14.74 -3.38 -3.23
C GLU A 57 15.10 -4.27 -4.44
N ALA A 58 14.26 -4.26 -5.48
CA ALA A 58 14.53 -5.00 -6.72
C ALA A 58 15.79 -4.50 -7.43
N PHE A 59 15.97 -3.19 -7.55
CA PHE A 59 17.19 -2.62 -8.14
C PHE A 59 18.43 -2.96 -7.33
N GLN A 60 18.39 -2.85 -6.01
CA GLN A 60 19.51 -3.25 -5.14
C GLN A 60 19.84 -4.75 -5.28
N ALA A 61 18.84 -5.60 -5.50
CA ALA A 61 19.06 -7.03 -5.74
C ALA A 61 19.80 -7.27 -7.08
N TYR A 62 19.43 -6.54 -8.13
CA TYR A 62 20.13 -6.61 -9.42
C TYR A 62 21.58 -6.11 -9.32
N ASP A 63 21.81 -4.99 -8.64
CA ASP A 63 23.16 -4.44 -8.44
C ASP A 63 24.07 -5.43 -7.71
N ARG A 64 23.54 -6.12 -6.68
CA ARG A 64 24.29 -7.17 -5.97
C ARG A 64 24.62 -8.35 -6.89
N ALA A 65 23.66 -8.81 -7.68
CA ALA A 65 23.85 -9.92 -8.61
C ALA A 65 24.89 -9.59 -9.69
N GLU A 66 24.86 -8.36 -10.23
CA GLU A 66 25.85 -7.89 -11.21
C GLU A 66 27.25 -7.82 -10.60
N ALA A 67 27.39 -7.27 -9.38
CA ALA A 67 28.66 -7.21 -8.68
C ALA A 67 29.25 -8.60 -8.38
N GLU A 68 28.41 -9.57 -8.02
CA GLU A 68 28.86 -10.96 -7.84
C GLU A 68 29.32 -11.60 -9.16
N HIS A 69 28.59 -11.35 -10.24
CA HIS A 69 28.93 -11.87 -11.55
C HIS A 69 30.26 -11.30 -12.07
N ALA A 70 30.48 -9.99 -11.92
CA ALA A 70 31.73 -9.32 -12.26
C ALA A 70 32.94 -9.92 -11.50
N LYS A 71 32.77 -10.22 -10.20
CA LYS A 71 33.80 -10.89 -9.37
C LYS A 71 34.09 -12.32 -9.81
N ARG A 72 33.09 -13.05 -10.32
CA ARG A 72 33.28 -14.42 -10.84
C ARG A 72 34.03 -14.43 -12.17
N GLN A 73 33.80 -13.45 -13.03
CA GLN A 73 34.47 -13.36 -14.33
C GLN A 73 35.94 -12.92 -14.24
N THR A 74 36.34 -12.26 -13.15
CA THR A 74 37.72 -11.78 -12.92
C THR A 74 38.60 -12.79 -12.17
N ARG A 75 38.08 -13.98 -11.85
CA ARG A 75 38.75 -15.04 -11.09
C ARG A 75 39.06 -16.24 -11.97
#